data_AF-A0A5K3FTU9-F1
#
_entry.id   AF-A0A5K3FTU9-F1
#
_cell.length_a   1.000
_cell.length_b   1.000
_cell.length_c   1.000
_cell.angle_alpha   90.00
_cell.angle_beta   90.00
_cell.angle_gamma   90.00
#
_symmetry.space_group_name_H-M   'P 1'
#
loop_
_entity.id
_entity.type
_entity.pdbx_description
1 polymer ?
#
loop_
_entity_poly.entity_id
_entity_poly.type
_entity_poly.pdbx_seq_one_letter_code
_entity_poly.pdbx_strand_id
1 'polypeptide(L)'
;MELVAALKELNGSNLVESTEHGKYAWRTKNQLLPLNANWYKGLIYSAFRREFLHEAVMGTAVGPIRDLMLKPNNIRHPDEFYFPTLAYNSHLHLPGACLDSPSPKSEYGYNYLGKFVIWKDYRMTCATKYVRDVCILGADHVSLLQSVPHISANKFHADYQPEAYDEMEQWYF
;
A
#
# COMPACT_ATOMS: atom_id res chain seq x y z
N MET A 1 -21.33 -3.84 -0.26
CA MET A 1 -21.38 -3.46 1.18
C MET A 1 -20.16 -3.92 1.97
N GLU A 2 -19.46 -4.95 1.53
CA GLU A 2 -18.32 -5.57 2.24
C GLU A 2 -17.17 -4.60 2.51
N LEU A 3 -16.77 -3.76 1.55
CA LEU A 3 -15.72 -2.76 1.76
C LEU A 3 -16.03 -1.84 2.94
N VAL A 4 -17.28 -1.38 3.07
CA VAL A 4 -17.69 -0.51 4.18
C VAL A 4 -17.60 -1.26 5.51
N ALA A 5 -17.99 -2.54 5.54
CA ALA A 5 -17.85 -3.37 6.74
C ALA A 5 -16.37 -3.54 7.12
N ALA A 6 -15.53 -3.95 6.17
CA ALA A 6 -14.09 -4.14 6.39
C ALA A 6 -13.41 -2.86 6.91
N LEU A 7 -13.73 -1.69 6.33
CA LEU A 7 -13.17 -0.41 6.79
C LEU A 7 -13.68 0.02 8.16
N LYS A 8 -14.90 -0.36 8.55
CA LYS A 8 -15.42 -0.13 9.91
C LYS A 8 -14.70 -1.00 10.94
N GLU A 9 -14.36 -2.24 10.59
CA GLU A 9 -13.60 -3.16 11.46
C GLU A 9 -12.18 -2.66 11.76
N LEU A 10 -11.61 -1.79 10.92
CA LEU A 10 -10.34 -1.12 11.21
C LEU A 10 -10.42 -0.16 12.42
N ASN A 11 -11.63 0.14 12.91
CA ASN A 11 -11.91 0.93 14.10
C ASN A 11 -11.13 2.26 14.16
N GLY A 12 -11.06 2.97 13.03
CA GLY A 12 -10.36 4.25 12.94
C GLY A 12 -8.83 4.14 12.81
N SER A 13 -8.30 2.98 12.43
CA SER A 13 -6.92 2.81 11.96
C SER A 13 -6.80 3.09 10.47
N ASN A 14 -5.62 3.50 10.01
CA ASN A 14 -5.31 3.51 8.58
C ASN A 14 -4.99 2.08 8.11
N LEU A 15 -5.35 1.74 6.87
CA LEU A 15 -4.90 0.53 6.20
C LEU A 15 -3.69 0.87 5.33
N VAL A 16 -2.50 0.53 5.81
CA VAL A 16 -1.23 0.81 5.16
C VAL A 16 -0.22 -0.25 5.55
N GLU A 17 0.55 -0.77 4.59
CA GLU A 17 1.65 -1.68 4.87
C GLU A 17 3.00 -0.95 4.86
N SER A 18 3.93 -1.48 5.64
CA SER A 18 5.26 -0.91 5.84
C SER A 18 6.28 -1.96 6.24
N THR A 19 7.52 -1.70 5.84
CA THR A 19 8.75 -2.37 6.26
C THR A 19 9.80 -1.33 6.57
N GLU A 20 10.82 -1.72 7.33
CA GLU A 20 12.05 -0.94 7.35
C GLU A 20 12.60 -0.79 5.93
N HIS A 21 13.15 0.38 5.61
CA HIS A 21 13.63 0.66 4.26
C HIS A 21 14.71 -0.32 3.76
N GLY A 22 15.50 -0.94 4.65
CA GLY A 22 16.42 -2.05 4.36
C GLY A 22 17.18 -1.92 3.04
N LYS A 23 17.00 -2.89 2.13
CA LYS A 23 17.64 -2.92 0.78
C LYS A 23 17.30 -1.72 -0.11
N TYR A 24 16.32 -0.90 0.27
CA TYR A 24 15.91 0.32 -0.42
C TYR A 24 16.46 1.59 0.23
N ALA A 25 17.29 1.52 1.27
CA ALA A 25 17.90 2.69 1.91
C ALA A 25 18.63 3.62 0.93
N TRP A 26 19.26 3.07 -0.11
CA TRP A 26 19.90 3.87 -1.16
C TRP A 26 18.94 4.84 -1.89
N ARG A 27 17.63 4.55 -1.90
CA ARG A 27 16.59 5.43 -2.49
C ARG A 27 16.36 6.70 -1.67
N THR A 28 16.68 6.68 -0.38
CA THR A 28 16.59 7.84 0.53
C THR A 28 17.85 8.71 0.46
N LYS A 29 18.86 8.30 -0.31
CA LYS A 29 20.18 8.96 -0.43
C LYS A 29 20.87 9.16 0.92
N ASN A 30 20.66 8.24 1.86
CA ASN A 30 21.19 8.30 3.22
C ASN A 30 20.83 9.58 3.98
N GLN A 31 19.72 10.24 3.61
CA GLN A 31 19.24 11.40 4.33
C GLN A 31 18.61 11.00 5.66
N LEU A 32 18.78 11.83 6.68
CA LEU A 32 18.05 11.72 7.94
C LEU A 32 16.69 12.41 7.79
N LEU A 33 15.69 11.90 8.49
CA LEU A 33 14.39 12.55 8.54
C LEU A 33 14.31 13.57 9.69
N PRO A 34 13.62 14.69 9.47
CA PRO A 34 13.23 15.60 10.54
C PRO A 34 12.37 14.91 11.61
N LEU A 35 12.19 15.60 12.74
CA LEU A 35 11.27 15.17 13.81
C LEU A 35 11.64 13.81 14.44
N ASN A 36 12.93 13.44 14.38
CA ASN A 36 13.44 12.14 14.81
C ASN A 36 12.65 10.97 14.22
N ALA A 37 12.12 11.13 13.01
CA ALA A 37 11.37 10.09 12.33
C ALA A 37 12.30 9.02 11.74
N ASN A 38 11.80 7.79 11.67
CA ASN A 38 12.44 6.67 11.02
C ASN A 38 11.88 6.47 9.60
N TRP A 39 12.73 6.00 8.69
CA TRP A 39 12.31 5.68 7.34
C TRP A 39 11.52 4.38 7.28
N TYR A 40 10.34 4.46 6.70
CA TYR A 40 9.52 3.30 6.41
C TYR A 40 9.19 3.24 4.94
N LYS A 41 9.32 2.03 4.38
CA LYS A 41 8.99 1.71 3.00
C LYS A 41 7.71 0.90 2.98
N GLY A 42 6.73 1.36 2.23
CA GLY A 42 5.47 0.66 2.01
C GLY A 42 5.15 0.53 0.53
N LEU A 43 3.87 0.39 0.27
CA LEU A 43 3.31 0.29 -1.07
C LEU A 43 2.25 1.38 -1.24
N ILE A 44 1.98 1.77 -2.48
CA ILE A 44 1.08 2.90 -2.80
C ILE A 44 -0.41 2.59 -2.57
N TYR A 45 -0.74 1.33 -2.28
CA TYR A 45 -2.11 0.87 -2.06
C TYR A 45 -2.43 1.02 -0.58
N SER A 46 -3.28 1.97 -0.22
CA SER A 46 -3.60 2.25 1.19
C SER A 46 -4.97 2.92 1.29
N ALA A 47 -5.62 2.73 2.43
CA ALA A 47 -6.83 3.47 2.78
C ALA A 47 -6.55 4.30 4.03
N PHE A 48 -6.67 5.61 3.90
CA PHE A 48 -6.36 6.56 4.96
C PHE A 48 -7.60 7.23 5.49
N ARG A 49 -7.55 7.56 6.78
CA ARG A 49 -8.52 8.46 7.39
C ARG A 49 -8.42 9.85 6.80
N ARG A 50 -9.56 10.52 6.73
CA ARG A 50 -9.63 11.90 6.28
C ARG A 50 -8.78 12.83 7.14
N GLU A 51 -8.80 12.63 8.45
CA GLU A 51 -8.01 13.45 9.39
C GLU A 51 -6.50 13.22 9.23
N PHE A 52 -6.10 11.98 8.98
CA PHE A 52 -4.70 11.66 8.67
C PHE A 52 -4.24 12.38 7.40
N LEU A 53 -5.02 12.32 6.32
CA LEU A 53 -4.69 13.00 5.07
C LEU A 53 -4.67 14.52 5.22
N HIS A 54 -5.56 15.10 6.03
CA HIS A 54 -5.54 16.52 6.33
C HIS A 54 -4.20 16.94 6.93
N GLU A 55 -3.72 16.22 7.96
CA GLU A 55 -2.42 16.52 8.57
C GLU A 55 -1.24 16.21 7.64
N ALA A 56 -1.30 15.09 6.92
CA ALA A 56 -0.25 14.71 5.98
C ALA A 56 -0.11 15.71 4.81
N VAL A 57 -1.21 16.32 4.34
CA VAL A 57 -1.17 17.21 3.17
C VAL A 57 -1.06 18.66 3.59
N MET A 58 -1.87 19.10 4.55
CA MET A 58 -2.05 20.50 4.93
C MET A 58 -1.45 20.84 6.29
N GLY A 59 -1.22 19.84 7.14
CA GLY A 59 -0.69 20.04 8.49
C GLY A 59 0.70 20.67 8.48
N THR A 60 0.97 21.49 9.51
CA THR A 60 2.28 22.12 9.71
C THR A 60 3.22 21.23 10.52
N ALA A 61 2.70 20.37 11.39
CA ALA A 61 3.47 19.52 12.30
C ALA A 61 4.43 18.57 11.55
N VAL A 62 3.96 17.96 10.46
CA VAL A 62 4.75 17.05 9.62
C VAL A 62 5.33 17.72 8.37
N GLY A 63 5.18 19.05 8.26
CA GLY A 63 5.67 19.86 7.14
C GLY A 63 7.14 19.63 6.80
N PRO A 64 8.07 19.59 7.78
CA PRO A 64 9.48 19.30 7.50
C PRO A 64 9.73 17.97 6.79
N ILE A 65 8.98 16.91 7.14
CA ILE A 65 9.06 15.59 6.48
C ILE A 65 8.50 15.70 5.06
N ARG A 66 7.33 16.32 4.90
CA ARG A 66 6.67 16.56 3.61
C ARG A 66 7.60 17.29 2.64
N ASP A 67 8.17 18.41 3.08
CA ASP A 67 9.00 19.27 2.24
C ASP A 67 10.28 18.55 1.84
N LEU A 68 10.87 17.74 2.73
CA LEU A 68 12.02 16.91 2.41
C LEU A 68 11.68 15.84 1.37
N MET A 69 10.61 15.07 1.57
CA MET A 69 10.30 13.92 0.71
C MET A 69 9.73 14.32 -0.65
N LEU A 70 8.92 15.38 -0.70
CA LEU A 70 8.25 15.84 -1.92
C LEU A 70 9.10 16.82 -2.75
N LYS A 71 10.25 17.28 -2.21
CA LYS A 71 11.20 18.07 -2.98
C LYS A 71 11.67 17.26 -4.20
N PRO A 72 11.57 17.84 -5.42
CA PRO A 72 11.95 17.15 -6.64
C PRO A 72 13.36 16.55 -6.57
N ASN A 73 13.47 15.29 -7.00
CA ASN A 73 14.72 14.54 -7.00
C ASN A 73 15.43 14.44 -5.64
N ASN A 74 14.79 14.75 -4.51
CA ASN A 74 15.46 14.65 -3.22
C ASN A 74 15.61 13.18 -2.78
N ILE A 75 14.56 12.38 -2.96
CA ILE A 75 14.58 10.91 -2.81
C ILE A 75 14.01 10.23 -4.07
N ARG A 76 14.20 8.91 -4.19
CA ARG A 76 13.60 8.08 -5.25
C ARG A 76 12.31 7.43 -4.74
N HIS A 77 11.26 7.48 -5.57
CA HIS A 77 9.95 6.87 -5.29
C HIS A 77 9.32 7.34 -3.96
N PRO A 78 9.16 8.67 -3.75
CA PRO A 78 8.61 9.20 -2.50
C PRO A 78 7.20 8.67 -2.17
N ASP A 79 6.45 8.25 -3.17
CA ASP A 79 5.17 7.57 -3.07
C ASP A 79 5.23 6.26 -2.28
N GLU A 80 6.35 5.54 -2.31
CA GLU A 80 6.58 4.32 -1.51
C GLU A 80 7.09 4.61 -0.09
N PHE A 81 7.38 5.87 0.27
CA PHE A 81 7.95 6.23 1.58
C PHE A 81 7.08 7.18 2.40
N TYR A 82 6.43 8.16 1.76
CA TYR A 82 5.83 9.29 2.44
C TYR A 82 4.75 8.88 3.43
N PHE A 83 3.65 8.28 2.94
CA PHE A 83 2.56 7.88 3.82
C PHE A 83 2.92 6.75 4.79
N PRO A 84 3.66 5.69 4.40
CA PRO A 84 4.12 4.68 5.34
C PRO A 84 4.99 5.26 6.46
N THR A 85 5.87 6.21 6.15
CA THR A 85 6.69 6.90 7.14
C THR A 85 5.84 7.67 8.13
N LEU A 86 4.86 8.44 7.65
CA LEU A 86 3.96 9.15 8.55
C LEU A 86 3.12 8.20 9.42
N ALA A 87 2.61 7.11 8.85
CA ALA A 87 1.74 6.17 9.56
C ALA A 87 2.47 5.32 10.63
N TYR A 88 3.74 4.98 10.41
CA TYR A 88 4.53 4.10 11.29
C TYR A 88 5.51 4.85 12.21
N ASN A 89 5.46 6.18 12.25
CA ASN A 89 6.12 6.96 13.30
C ASN A 89 5.06 7.40 14.33
N SER A 90 4.68 6.50 15.23
CA SER A 90 3.57 6.68 16.18
C SER A 90 3.76 7.89 17.12
N HIS A 91 5.00 8.31 17.38
CA HIS A 91 5.33 9.51 18.15
C HIS A 91 4.95 10.82 17.44
N LEU A 92 4.62 10.79 16.15
CA LEU A 92 4.05 11.94 15.44
C LEU A 92 2.56 12.14 15.77
N HIS A 93 1.94 11.18 16.48
CA HIS A 93 0.56 11.23 16.96
C HIS A 93 -0.48 11.52 15.86
N LEU A 94 -0.24 11.03 14.64
CA LEU A 94 -1.17 11.19 13.54
C LEU A 94 -2.41 10.28 13.71
N PRO A 95 -3.60 10.73 13.24
CA PRO A 95 -4.82 9.93 13.33
C PRO A 95 -4.68 8.56 12.66
N GLY A 96 -5.02 7.49 13.39
CA GLY A 96 -4.97 6.12 12.86
C GLY A 96 -3.56 5.60 12.56
N ALA A 97 -2.51 6.21 13.15
CA ALA A 97 -1.14 5.73 13.06
C ALA A 97 -1.00 4.31 13.65
N CYS A 98 -0.09 3.53 13.08
CA CYS A 98 0.25 2.20 13.55
C CYS A 98 1.11 2.30 14.81
N LEU A 99 0.72 1.60 15.87
CA LEU A 99 1.46 1.60 17.14
C LEU A 99 2.68 0.67 17.09
N ASP A 100 2.53 -0.45 16.39
CA ASP A 100 3.59 -1.42 16.17
C ASP A 100 4.26 -1.14 14.82
N SER A 101 5.58 -1.06 14.82
CA SER A 101 6.35 -0.71 13.62
C SER A 101 7.56 -1.62 13.43
N PRO A 102 7.82 -2.12 12.21
CA PRO A 102 6.99 -2.03 11.00
C PRO A 102 5.75 -2.95 11.04
N SER A 103 5.04 -3.15 9.93
CA SER A 103 3.87 -4.06 9.87
C SER A 103 4.23 -5.47 10.36
N PRO A 104 3.32 -6.15 11.09
CA PRO A 104 3.46 -7.57 11.39
C PRO A 104 3.60 -8.41 10.12
N LYS A 105 4.39 -9.49 10.17
CA LYS A 105 4.58 -10.40 9.01
C LYS A 105 3.27 -11.01 8.50
N SER A 106 2.26 -11.13 9.37
CA SER A 106 0.92 -11.59 9.03
C SER A 106 0.10 -10.60 8.20
N GLU A 107 0.53 -9.34 8.08
CA GLU A 107 -0.21 -8.24 7.46
C GLU A 107 0.58 -7.54 6.34
N TYR A 108 1.71 -8.14 5.95
CA TYR A 108 2.65 -7.59 4.98
C TYR A 108 2.72 -8.42 3.69
N GLY A 109 3.01 -7.77 2.56
CA GLY A 109 3.33 -8.45 1.30
C GLY A 109 2.08 -9.07 0.69
N TYR A 110 2.05 -10.40 0.51
CA TYR A 110 0.85 -11.07 -0.01
C TYR A 110 -0.33 -11.00 0.97
N ASN A 111 -0.05 -10.95 2.27
CA ASN A 111 -1.10 -10.94 3.30
C ASN A 111 -1.69 -9.55 3.56
N TYR A 112 -1.15 -8.50 2.92
CA TYR A 112 -1.65 -7.16 3.11
C TYR A 112 -3.05 -7.00 2.51
N LEU A 113 -4.04 -6.75 3.37
CA LEU A 113 -5.45 -6.68 3.01
C LEU A 113 -5.77 -5.67 1.90
N GLY A 114 -5.00 -4.58 1.81
CA GLY A 114 -5.29 -3.48 0.88
C GLY A 114 -5.26 -3.89 -0.59
N LYS A 115 -4.57 -4.98 -0.95
CA LYS A 115 -4.45 -5.41 -2.35
C LYS A 115 -4.12 -6.90 -2.51
N PHE A 116 -4.64 -7.48 -3.58
CA PHE A 116 -4.16 -8.72 -4.15
C PHE A 116 -3.23 -8.40 -5.32
N VAL A 117 -1.95 -8.74 -5.21
CA VAL A 117 -0.97 -8.61 -6.29
C VAL A 117 -0.07 -9.82 -6.31
N ILE A 118 0.05 -10.47 -7.47
CA ILE A 118 1.00 -11.56 -7.68
C ILE A 118 2.28 -10.97 -8.28
N TRP A 119 3.32 -10.85 -7.45
CA TRP A 119 4.66 -10.48 -7.89
C TRP A 119 5.42 -11.72 -8.37
N LYS A 120 6.36 -11.54 -9.30
CA LYS A 120 7.15 -12.63 -9.89
C LYS A 120 8.00 -13.38 -8.87
N ASP A 121 8.38 -12.72 -7.77
CA ASP A 121 9.17 -13.31 -6.68
C ASP A 121 8.31 -13.99 -5.61
N TYR A 122 6.99 -13.97 -5.73
CA TYR A 122 6.10 -14.75 -4.88
C TYR A 122 6.11 -16.22 -5.28
N ARG A 123 5.86 -17.12 -4.30
CA ARG A 123 5.71 -18.56 -4.54
C ARG A 123 4.31 -18.90 -5.07
N MET A 124 3.85 -18.15 -6.06
CA MET A 124 2.54 -18.28 -6.69
C MET A 124 2.68 -18.20 -8.21
N THR A 125 2.02 -19.10 -8.92
CA THR A 125 2.03 -19.13 -10.37
C THR A 125 1.09 -18.06 -10.92
N CYS A 126 1.56 -17.27 -11.89
CA CYS A 126 0.72 -16.42 -12.73
C CYS A 126 0.36 -17.21 -13.99
N ALA A 127 -0.93 -17.52 -14.20
CA ALA A 127 -1.39 -18.30 -15.35
C ALA A 127 -1.31 -17.54 -16.70
N THR A 128 -1.03 -16.24 -16.65
CA THR A 128 -1.07 -15.32 -17.79
C THR A 128 0.34 -14.82 -18.14
N LYS A 129 0.67 -13.54 -17.86
CA LYS A 129 1.96 -12.91 -18.15
C LYS A 129 2.36 -11.93 -17.05
N TYR A 130 3.66 -11.67 -16.97
CA TYR A 130 4.23 -10.62 -16.12
C TYR A 130 4.58 -9.38 -16.95
N VAL A 131 4.29 -8.19 -16.41
CA VAL A 131 4.77 -6.91 -16.96
C VAL A 131 5.37 -6.11 -15.82
N ARG A 132 6.68 -5.83 -15.88
CA ARG A 132 7.45 -5.21 -14.76
C ARG A 132 7.27 -5.99 -13.45
N ASP A 133 7.46 -7.31 -13.53
CA ASP A 133 7.39 -8.26 -12.41
C ASP A 133 6.03 -8.40 -11.70
N VAL A 134 4.97 -7.79 -12.25
CA VAL A 134 3.60 -7.92 -11.74
C VAL A 134 2.75 -8.73 -12.73
N CYS A 135 2.06 -9.75 -12.23
CA CYS A 135 1.13 -10.58 -13.00
C CYS A 135 -0.03 -9.74 -13.55
N ILE A 136 -0.42 -9.99 -14.80
CA ILE A 136 -1.66 -9.45 -15.37
C ILE A 136 -2.79 -10.44 -15.10
N LEU A 137 -3.65 -10.15 -14.13
CA LEU A 137 -4.77 -11.00 -13.77
C LEU A 137 -5.73 -11.17 -14.97
N GLY A 138 -6.32 -12.35 -15.07
CA GLY A 138 -7.24 -12.78 -16.13
C GLY A 138 -8.32 -13.69 -15.55
N ALA A 139 -9.18 -14.26 -16.39
CA ALA A 139 -10.33 -15.09 -15.97
C ALA A 139 -9.97 -16.19 -14.95
N ASP A 140 -8.88 -16.92 -15.20
CA ASP A 140 -8.38 -17.98 -14.30
C ASP A 140 -8.13 -17.51 -12.85
N HIS A 141 -7.93 -16.21 -12.63
CA HIS A 141 -7.66 -15.65 -11.32
C HIS A 141 -8.93 -15.16 -10.60
N VAL A 142 -10.08 -15.01 -11.27
CA VAL A 142 -11.30 -14.46 -10.66
C VAL A 142 -11.82 -15.39 -9.56
N SER A 143 -11.81 -16.70 -9.77
CA SER A 143 -12.17 -17.68 -8.74
C SER A 143 -11.29 -17.59 -7.48
N LEU A 144 -9.99 -17.33 -7.65
CA LEU A 144 -9.08 -17.09 -6.53
C LEU A 144 -9.43 -15.78 -5.81
N LEU A 145 -9.72 -14.71 -6.55
CA LEU A 145 -10.11 -13.42 -5.99
C LEU A 145 -11.38 -13.51 -5.12
N GLN A 146 -12.33 -14.38 -5.47
CA GLN A 146 -13.53 -14.63 -4.68
C GLN A 146 -13.25 -15.29 -3.32
N SER A 147 -12.07 -15.90 -3.15
CA SER A 147 -11.71 -16.66 -1.95
C SER A 147 -10.75 -15.94 -0.99
N VAL A 148 -10.15 -14.83 -1.44
CA VAL A 148 -9.13 -14.10 -0.67
C VAL A 148 -9.72 -12.82 -0.05
N PRO A 149 -9.22 -12.36 1.11
CA PRO A 149 -9.85 -11.27 1.84
C PRO A 149 -9.54 -9.87 1.29
N HIS A 150 -8.70 -9.77 0.26
CA HIS A 150 -8.19 -8.50 -0.23
C HIS A 150 -9.29 -7.58 -0.75
N ILE A 151 -9.21 -6.29 -0.41
CA ILE A 151 -10.24 -5.31 -0.78
C ILE A 151 -10.12 -4.79 -2.22
N SER A 152 -8.99 -5.05 -2.87
CA SER A 152 -8.72 -4.65 -4.25
C SER A 152 -7.73 -5.63 -4.88
N ALA A 153 -7.61 -5.62 -6.21
CA ALA A 153 -6.67 -6.46 -6.94
C ALA A 153 -5.91 -5.66 -8.00
N ASN A 154 -4.65 -6.01 -8.23
CA ASN A 154 -3.82 -5.40 -9.25
C ASN A 154 -2.88 -6.43 -9.92
N LYS A 155 -2.71 -6.42 -11.25
CA LYS A 155 -3.31 -5.51 -12.26
C LYS A 155 -4.10 -6.28 -13.31
N PHE A 156 -5.04 -5.59 -13.92
CA PHE A 156 -5.78 -6.02 -15.11
C PHE A 156 -5.45 -5.10 -16.28
N HIS A 157 -5.65 -5.60 -17.49
CA HIS A 157 -5.51 -4.85 -18.74
C HIS A 157 -6.74 -5.08 -19.59
N ALA A 158 -7.48 -4.03 -19.93
CA ALA A 158 -8.73 -4.15 -20.68
C ALA A 158 -8.55 -4.77 -22.08
N ASP A 159 -7.34 -4.67 -22.64
CA ASP A 159 -6.96 -5.25 -23.94
C ASP A 159 -6.32 -6.65 -23.82
N TYR A 160 -6.31 -7.25 -22.63
CA TYR A 160 -5.71 -8.56 -22.40
C TYR A 160 -6.47 -9.34 -21.32
N GLN A 161 -7.12 -10.43 -21.72
CA GLN A 161 -8.07 -11.19 -20.89
C GLN A 161 -9.27 -10.33 -20.45
N PRO A 162 -9.97 -9.64 -21.37
CA PRO A 162 -11.13 -8.81 -21.04
C PRO A 162 -12.26 -9.58 -20.33
N GLU A 163 -12.34 -10.89 -20.54
CA GLU A 163 -13.32 -11.79 -19.92
C GLU A 163 -13.24 -11.73 -18.38
N ALA A 164 -12.08 -11.40 -17.83
CA ALA A 164 -11.93 -11.19 -16.39
C ALA A 164 -12.77 -10.02 -15.86
N TYR A 165 -12.95 -8.97 -16.67
CA TYR A 165 -13.84 -7.85 -16.32
C TYR A 165 -15.31 -8.29 -16.37
N ASP A 166 -15.70 -9.07 -17.38
CA ASP A 166 -17.06 -9.59 -17.51
C ASP A 166 -17.42 -10.49 -16.31
N GLU A 167 -16.52 -11.39 -15.90
CA GLU A 167 -16.71 -12.26 -14.74
C GLU A 167 -16.77 -11.48 -13.42
N MET A 168 -15.93 -10.45 -13.25
CA MET A 168 -15.98 -9.58 -12.08
C MET A 168 -17.28 -8.75 -12.05
N GLU A 169 -17.74 -8.24 -13.20
CA GLU A 169 -19.00 -7.49 -13.29
C GLU A 169 -20.19 -8.37 -12.88
N GLN A 170 -20.26 -9.61 -13.40
CA GLN A 170 -21.27 -10.60 -13.02
C GLN A 170 -21.21 -11.00 -11.53
N TRP A 171 -20.01 -10.97 -10.94
CA TRP A 171 -19.85 -11.27 -9.52
C TRP A 171 -20.33 -10.11 -8.63
N TYR A 172 -20.06 -8.86 -9.01
CA TYR A 172 -20.36 -7.70 -8.16
C TYR A 172 -21.77 -7.12 -8.34
N PHE A 173 -22.43 -7.34 -9.48
CA PHE A 173 -23.70 -6.71 -9.86
C PHE A 173 -24.74 -7.72 -10.35
#